data_AF-E2B7T4-F1
#
_entry.id   AF-E2B7T4-F1
#
_cell.length_a   1.000
_cell.length_b   1.000
_cell.length_c   1.000
_cell.angle_alpha   90.00
_cell.angle_beta   90.00
_cell.angle_gamma   90.00
#
_symmetry.space_group_name_H-M   'P 1'
#
loop_
_entity.id
_entity.type
_entity.pdbx_description
1 polymer ?
#
loop_
_entity_poly.entity_id
_entity_poly.type
_entity_poly.pdbx_seq_one_letter_code
_entity_poly.pdbx_strand_id
1 'polypeptide(L)'
;MSNRQVSHNFYKEVDLLSPKTLESLQHYVNDSTVFKLLIVRHPFQRLVSSYSMTLVTPTSELTQSNDSNLFRRDRIEDNSKYTAQSWLHAHSILYHSRPKLFHAKSSNTNILERIFLPDKSFREFLEWLLKQPPEHDDVHWVQYHTHCAVCNVHYNFILKLDHYTLGQINYILSKLKLDRNKIYLPMLQRTHNGLTDFKMACKYFRNLTTDMVMQLYERYKIDFDMYKYKPDDYWHCAKRKN
;
A
#
# COMPACT_ATOMS: atom_id res chain seq x y z
N MET A 1 -16.41 -28.63 1.91
CA MET A 1 -15.86 -27.43 2.58
C MET A 1 -17.04 -26.55 2.93
N SER A 2 -17.32 -26.37 4.22
CA SER A 2 -18.51 -25.67 4.72
C SER A 2 -18.50 -24.21 4.25
N ASN A 3 -19.58 -23.81 3.57
CA ASN A 3 -19.95 -22.42 3.31
C ASN A 3 -20.05 -21.67 4.65
N ARG A 4 -18.94 -21.06 5.09
CA ARG A 4 -19.00 -20.08 6.18
C ARG A 4 -19.32 -18.72 5.58
N GLN A 5 -20.49 -18.20 5.94
CA GLN A 5 -20.85 -16.80 5.73
C GLN A 5 -19.75 -15.92 6.33
N VAL A 6 -19.07 -15.17 5.47
CA VAL A 6 -18.23 -14.04 5.89
C VAL A 6 -19.16 -13.03 6.55
N SER A 7 -19.10 -12.94 7.87
CA SER A 7 -19.71 -11.86 8.64
C SER A 7 -19.20 -10.54 8.07
N HIS A 8 -20.05 -9.76 7.41
CA HIS A 8 -19.68 -8.50 6.76
C HIS A 8 -19.29 -7.38 7.75
N ASN A 9 -19.06 -7.70 9.02
CA ASN A 9 -18.89 -6.74 10.10
C ASN A 9 -17.61 -6.92 10.92
N PHE A 10 -16.53 -7.50 10.37
CA PHE A 10 -15.24 -7.54 11.10
C PHE A 10 -14.73 -6.15 11.54
N TYR A 11 -15.08 -5.07 10.81
CA TYR A 11 -14.73 -3.70 11.20
C TYR A 11 -15.57 -3.12 12.35
N LYS A 12 -16.65 -3.82 12.76
CA LYS A 12 -17.54 -3.48 13.89
C LYS A 12 -17.61 -4.56 14.97
N GLU A 13 -17.09 -5.77 14.72
CA GLU A 13 -17.00 -6.83 15.75
C GLU A 13 -16.12 -6.44 16.95
N VAL A 14 -15.34 -5.37 16.82
CA VAL A 14 -14.62 -4.76 17.94
C VAL A 14 -15.34 -3.49 18.40
N ASP A 15 -16.59 -3.61 18.84
CA ASP A 15 -17.33 -2.52 19.50
C ASP A 15 -16.53 -1.86 20.64
N LEU A 16 -15.53 -2.58 21.19
CA LEU A 16 -14.68 -2.15 22.29
C LEU A 16 -13.64 -1.07 21.95
N LEU A 17 -13.22 -0.91 20.68
CA LEU A 17 -12.06 -0.09 20.32
C LEU A 17 -12.29 0.92 19.18
N SER A 18 -13.53 1.14 18.76
CA SER A 18 -13.86 2.19 17.78
C SER A 18 -14.32 3.46 18.50
N PRO A 19 -13.42 4.41 18.84
CA PRO A 19 -13.80 5.63 19.53
C PRO A 19 -14.82 6.42 18.72
N LYS A 20 -15.87 6.89 19.40
CA LYS A 20 -16.97 7.68 18.80
C LYS A 20 -16.81 9.19 19.04
N THR A 21 -15.94 9.56 19.98
CA THR A 21 -15.65 10.95 20.34
C THR A 21 -14.13 11.16 20.46
N LEU A 22 -13.70 12.43 20.37
CA LEU A 22 -12.29 12.80 20.57
C LEU A 22 -11.79 12.43 21.96
N GLU A 23 -12.62 12.63 22.99
CA GLU A 23 -12.31 12.28 24.38
C GLU A 23 -12.08 10.78 24.54
N SER A 24 -12.94 9.96 23.92
CA SER A 24 -12.80 8.50 23.90
C SER A 24 -11.51 8.07 23.19
N LEU A 25 -11.17 8.71 22.07
CA LEU A 25 -9.91 8.45 21.37
C LEU A 25 -8.70 8.80 22.25
N GLN A 26 -8.69 10.00 22.85
CA GLN A 26 -7.60 10.44 23.73
C GLN A 26 -7.45 9.51 24.95
N HIS A 27 -8.57 9.07 25.52
CA HIS A 27 -8.58 8.08 26.59
C HIS A 27 -7.89 6.79 26.15
N TYR A 28 -8.31 6.17 25.04
CA TYR A 28 -7.72 4.91 24.57
C TYR A 28 -6.26 5.04 24.10
N VAL A 29 -5.89 6.18 23.52
CA VAL A 29 -4.49 6.45 23.12
C VAL A 29 -3.57 6.51 24.34
N ASN A 30 -4.05 7.01 25.48
CA ASN A 30 -3.26 7.11 26.71
C ASN A 30 -3.45 5.92 27.67
N ASP A 31 -4.49 5.12 27.49
CA ASP A 31 -4.77 3.95 28.31
C ASP A 31 -3.73 2.85 28.09
N SER A 32 -3.00 2.48 29.15
CA SER A 32 -1.97 1.43 29.12
C SER A 32 -2.55 0.00 29.11
N THR A 33 -3.83 -0.16 29.42
CA THR A 33 -4.53 -1.45 29.40
C THR A 33 -4.96 -1.86 27.99
N VAL A 34 -5.06 -0.91 27.07
CA VAL A 34 -5.37 -1.15 25.65
C VAL A 34 -4.12 -1.60 24.91
N PHE A 35 -4.20 -2.79 24.28
CA PHE A 35 -3.14 -3.29 23.42
C PHE A 35 -3.15 -2.58 22.06
N LYS A 36 -2.13 -1.77 21.81
CA LYS A 36 -1.93 -0.96 20.59
C LYS A 36 -0.94 -1.67 19.68
N LEU A 37 -1.43 -2.06 18.50
CA LEU A 37 -0.65 -2.71 17.45
C LEU A 37 -0.38 -1.73 16.31
N LEU A 38 0.87 -1.57 15.92
CA LEU A 38 1.25 -0.96 14.65
C LEU A 38 1.67 -2.05 13.66
N ILE A 39 1.20 -1.96 12.43
CA ILE A 39 1.60 -2.86 11.35
C ILE A 39 2.33 -2.03 10.31
N VAL A 40 3.56 -2.41 10.00
CA VAL A 40 4.42 -1.73 9.03
C VAL A 40 4.88 -2.70 7.95
N ARG A 41 5.31 -2.17 6.81
CA ARG A 41 5.92 -2.94 5.73
C ARG A 41 7.18 -2.23 5.27
N HIS A 42 8.16 -3.01 4.81
CA HIS A 42 9.35 -2.45 4.15
C HIS A 42 8.96 -1.36 3.13
N PRO A 43 9.50 -0.12 3.22
CA PRO A 43 9.06 1.01 2.40
C PRO A 43 9.06 0.72 0.89
N PHE A 44 10.11 0.05 0.38
CA PHE A 44 10.18 -0.33 -1.04
C PHE A 44 9.18 -1.41 -1.47
N GLN A 45 8.86 -2.37 -0.59
CA GLN A 45 7.83 -3.37 -0.91
C GLN A 45 6.43 -2.74 -0.88
N ARG A 46 6.20 -1.77 0.02
CA ARG A 46 4.98 -0.96 0.03
C ARG A 46 4.84 -0.20 -1.29
N LEU A 47 5.88 0.49 -1.77
CA LEU A 47 5.87 1.18 -3.07
C LEU A 47 5.49 0.26 -4.23
N VAL A 48 6.11 -0.91 -4.34
CA VAL A 48 5.79 -1.88 -5.38
C VAL A 48 4.36 -2.40 -5.25
N SER A 49 3.92 -2.68 -4.03
CA SER A 49 2.55 -3.14 -3.77
C SER A 49 1.53 -2.08 -4.17
N SER A 50 1.75 -0.81 -3.79
CA SER A 50 0.87 0.31 -4.12
C SER A 50 0.86 0.55 -5.63
N TYR A 51 2.03 0.56 -6.27
CA TYR A 51 2.14 0.65 -7.73
C TYR A 51 1.32 -0.44 -8.45
N SER A 52 1.52 -1.70 -8.05
CA SER A 52 0.84 -2.83 -8.68
C SER A 52 -0.67 -2.75 -8.48
N MET A 53 -1.12 -2.40 -7.28
CA MET A 53 -2.55 -2.32 -6.97
C MET A 53 -3.23 -1.15 -7.70
N THR A 54 -2.60 0.02 -7.67
CA THR A 54 -3.16 1.27 -8.17
C THR A 54 -3.01 1.44 -9.68
N LEU A 55 -1.92 0.99 -10.32
CA LEU A 55 -1.60 1.38 -11.69
C LEU A 55 -1.56 0.23 -12.70
N VAL A 56 -1.41 -1.01 -12.25
CA VAL A 56 -1.27 -2.20 -13.14
C VAL A 56 -2.56 -3.01 -13.26
N THR A 57 -3.42 -3.05 -12.23
CA THR A 57 -4.59 -3.95 -12.22
C THR A 57 -5.77 -3.40 -13.03
N PRO A 58 -6.24 -4.09 -14.08
CA PRO A 58 -7.55 -3.85 -14.67
C PRO A 58 -8.65 -4.39 -13.74
N THR A 59 -9.67 -3.59 -13.47
CA THR A 59 -10.79 -3.95 -12.56
C THR A 59 -11.61 -5.18 -12.98
N SER A 60 -11.50 -5.62 -14.25
CA SER A 60 -12.18 -6.83 -14.73
C SER A 60 -11.69 -8.12 -14.07
N GLU A 61 -10.49 -8.12 -13.48
CA GLU A 61 -9.97 -9.27 -12.71
C GLU A 61 -10.40 -9.23 -11.24
N LEU A 62 -10.63 -8.03 -10.68
CA LEU A 62 -11.07 -7.84 -9.28
C LEU A 62 -12.49 -8.36 -9.01
N THR A 63 -13.33 -8.47 -10.06
CA THR A 63 -14.71 -8.97 -9.97
C THR A 63 -14.82 -10.50 -9.83
N GLN A 64 -13.73 -11.26 -9.99
CA GLN A 64 -13.73 -12.72 -9.79
C GLN A 64 -13.40 -13.13 -8.35
N SER A 65 -13.04 -12.17 -7.48
CA SER A 65 -12.87 -12.44 -6.06
C SER A 65 -14.21 -12.29 -5.32
N ASN A 66 -14.58 -13.29 -4.51
CA ASN A 66 -15.83 -13.32 -3.73
C ASN A 66 -15.95 -12.24 -2.63
N ASP A 67 -15.03 -11.26 -2.61
CA ASP A 67 -14.92 -10.20 -1.60
C ASP A 67 -15.32 -8.82 -2.17
N SER A 68 -16.41 -8.82 -2.95
CA SER A 68 -16.90 -7.70 -3.77
C SER A 68 -17.40 -6.47 -3.00
N ASN A 69 -17.40 -6.52 -1.66
CA ASN A 69 -17.97 -5.47 -0.81
C ASN A 69 -16.93 -4.53 -0.19
N LEU A 70 -15.65 -4.91 -0.08
CA LEU A 70 -14.64 -4.03 0.53
C LEU A 70 -14.16 -2.91 -0.41
N PHE A 71 -14.17 -3.15 -1.72
CA PHE A 71 -13.62 -2.25 -2.74
C PHE A 71 -14.67 -1.44 -3.52
N ARG A 72 -15.96 -1.58 -3.19
CA ARG A 72 -17.03 -0.83 -3.85
C ARG A 72 -17.01 0.67 -3.49
N ARG A 73 -16.25 1.09 -2.48
CA ARG A 73 -16.16 2.48 -1.99
C ARG A 73 -15.44 3.45 -2.93
N ASP A 74 -14.52 2.98 -3.77
CA ASP A 74 -13.69 3.83 -4.65
C ASP A 74 -14.17 3.83 -6.12
N ARG A 75 -15.40 3.39 -6.36
CA ARG A 75 -16.04 3.49 -7.68
C ARG A 75 -16.58 4.90 -7.87
N ILE A 76 -16.09 5.61 -8.88
CA ILE A 76 -16.95 6.51 -9.64
C ILE A 76 -17.97 5.59 -10.32
N GLU A 77 -19.26 5.95 -10.34
CA GLU A 77 -20.30 5.25 -11.12
C GLU A 77 -20.07 5.40 -12.64
N ASP A 78 -18.85 5.15 -13.11
CA ASP A 78 -18.56 4.92 -14.51
C ASP A 78 -18.30 3.43 -14.70
N ASN A 79 -18.72 2.88 -15.84
CA ASN A 79 -18.45 1.49 -16.19
C ASN A 79 -16.97 1.27 -16.55
N SER A 80 -16.04 2.07 -16.02
CA SER A 80 -14.64 2.01 -16.42
C SER A 80 -13.93 0.79 -15.85
N LYS A 81 -12.93 0.32 -16.59
CA LYS A 81 -12.08 -0.80 -16.20
C LYS A 81 -11.05 -0.42 -15.11
N TYR A 82 -11.09 0.75 -14.48
CA TYR A 82 -10.06 1.21 -13.54
C TYR A 82 -10.66 1.89 -12.30
N THR A 83 -9.95 1.87 -11.17
CA THR A 83 -10.42 2.56 -9.95
C THR A 83 -10.28 4.08 -10.08
N ALA A 84 -11.06 4.87 -9.33
CA ALA A 84 -10.92 6.33 -9.33
C ALA A 84 -9.49 6.80 -9.00
N GLN A 85 -8.82 6.10 -8.08
CA GLN A 85 -7.42 6.34 -7.74
C GLN A 85 -6.49 6.01 -8.92
N SER A 86 -6.69 4.89 -9.59
CA SER A 86 -5.95 4.53 -10.82
C SER A 86 -6.04 5.64 -11.86
N TRP A 87 -7.22 6.24 -12.02
CA TRP A 87 -7.46 7.37 -12.93
C TRP A 87 -6.68 8.61 -12.56
N LEU A 88 -6.82 9.09 -11.32
CA LEU A 88 -6.17 10.31 -10.83
C LEU A 88 -4.65 10.22 -10.93
N HIS A 89 -4.08 9.09 -10.50
CA HIS A 89 -2.63 8.92 -10.46
C HIS A 89 -2.06 8.66 -11.85
N ALA A 90 -2.69 7.82 -12.67
CA ALA A 90 -2.20 7.57 -14.03
C ALA A 90 -2.17 8.85 -14.87
N HIS A 91 -3.20 9.69 -14.75
CA HIS A 91 -3.23 10.98 -15.42
C HIS A 91 -2.07 11.86 -14.96
N SER A 92 -1.90 12.06 -13.64
CA SER A 92 -0.82 12.89 -13.11
C SER A 92 0.56 12.39 -13.51
N ILE A 93 0.83 11.08 -13.36
CA ILE A 93 2.11 10.47 -13.71
C ILE A 93 2.42 10.67 -15.19
N LEU A 94 1.48 10.33 -16.08
CA LEU A 94 1.69 10.40 -17.52
C LEU A 94 1.74 11.83 -18.04
N TYR A 95 1.03 12.77 -17.41
CA TYR A 95 1.13 14.19 -17.77
C TYR A 95 2.56 14.71 -17.60
N HIS A 96 3.23 14.28 -16.54
CA HIS A 96 4.61 14.66 -16.25
C HIS A 96 5.65 13.84 -17.03
N SER A 97 5.46 12.53 -17.18
CA SER A 97 6.43 11.65 -17.84
C SER A 97 6.29 11.64 -19.36
N ARG A 98 5.07 11.87 -19.89
CA ARG A 98 4.72 11.80 -21.31
C ARG A 98 3.78 12.93 -21.75
N PRO A 99 4.16 14.21 -21.59
CA PRO A 99 3.28 15.35 -21.90
C PRO A 99 2.74 15.36 -23.33
N LYS A 100 3.52 14.80 -24.29
CA LYS A 100 3.10 14.67 -25.69
C LYS A 100 1.79 13.88 -25.89
N LEU A 101 1.45 12.95 -24.98
CA LEU A 101 0.18 12.20 -25.05
C LEU A 101 -1.05 13.11 -24.86
N PHE A 102 -0.89 14.22 -24.12
CA PHE A 102 -1.97 15.15 -23.78
C PHE A 102 -2.09 16.34 -24.74
N HIS A 103 -1.02 16.63 -25.50
CA HIS A 103 -0.97 17.73 -26.46
C HIS A 103 -1.16 17.30 -27.92
N ALA A 104 -1.26 16.00 -28.20
CA ALA A 104 -1.46 15.49 -29.55
C ALA A 104 -2.88 15.82 -30.07
N LYS A 105 -2.96 16.70 -31.07
CA LYS A 105 -4.20 17.03 -31.80
C LYS A 105 -4.84 15.75 -32.34
N SER A 106 -6.09 15.51 -31.93
CA SER A 106 -7.09 14.60 -32.52
C SER A 106 -6.53 13.51 -33.45
N SER A 107 -6.29 12.32 -32.91
CA SER A 107 -6.45 11.10 -33.71
C SER A 107 -7.63 10.33 -33.09
N ASN A 108 -8.38 9.61 -33.91
CA ASN A 108 -9.64 8.91 -33.59
C ASN A 108 -9.57 7.89 -32.42
N THR A 109 -8.42 7.73 -31.77
CA THR A 109 -8.25 6.94 -30.55
C THR A 109 -8.66 7.76 -29.33
N ASN A 110 -9.52 7.20 -28.49
CA ASN A 110 -9.97 7.84 -27.26
C ASN A 110 -8.75 8.18 -26.38
N ILE A 111 -8.71 9.39 -25.78
CA ILE A 111 -7.63 9.77 -24.85
C ILE A 111 -7.47 8.75 -23.72
N LEU A 112 -8.57 8.09 -23.33
CA LEU A 112 -8.59 6.99 -22.37
C LEU A 112 -7.77 5.79 -22.86
N GLU A 113 -7.86 5.42 -24.13
CA GLU A 113 -7.02 4.37 -24.70
C GLU A 113 -5.55 4.78 -24.67
N ARG A 114 -5.22 6.04 -24.96
CA ARG A 114 -3.81 6.50 -24.93
C ARG A 114 -3.19 6.57 -23.54
N ILE A 115 -3.99 6.77 -22.50
CA ILE A 115 -3.53 6.84 -21.10
C ILE A 115 -3.43 5.43 -20.49
N PHE A 116 -4.25 4.49 -20.94
CA PHE A 116 -4.36 3.15 -20.34
C PHE A 116 -3.83 1.99 -21.21
N LEU A 117 -3.55 2.19 -22.50
CA LEU A 117 -2.84 1.22 -23.36
C LEU A 117 -1.31 1.20 -23.22
N PRO A 118 -0.59 2.30 -22.88
CA PRO A 118 0.83 2.18 -22.69
C PRO A 118 1.16 1.40 -21.41
N ASP A 119 2.18 0.55 -21.50
CA ASP A 119 2.84 -0.01 -20.32
C ASP A 119 3.33 1.17 -19.46
N LYS A 120 2.65 1.37 -18.33
CA LYS A 120 3.11 2.28 -17.28
C LYS A 120 4.32 1.57 -16.70
N SER A 121 5.47 2.19 -16.75
CA SER A 121 6.63 1.59 -16.11
C SER A 121 6.69 2.00 -14.64
N PHE A 122 7.10 1.08 -13.79
CA PHE A 122 7.38 1.39 -12.38
C PHE A 122 8.41 2.52 -12.25
N ARG A 123 9.36 2.59 -13.18
CA ARG A 123 10.34 3.67 -13.24
C ARG A 123 9.67 5.03 -13.43
N GLU A 124 8.74 5.19 -14.37
CA GLU A 124 8.05 6.48 -14.58
C GLU A 124 7.22 6.91 -13.37
N PHE A 125 6.58 5.95 -12.69
CA PHE A 125 5.91 6.23 -11.42
C PHE A 125 6.87 6.82 -10.40
N LEU A 126 8.05 6.20 -10.23
CA LEU A 126 9.04 6.69 -9.27
C LEU A 126 9.69 8.01 -9.72
N GLU A 127 9.90 8.23 -11.01
CA GLU A 127 10.42 9.50 -11.56
C GLU A 127 9.42 10.64 -11.30
N TRP A 128 8.12 10.37 -11.42
CA TRP A 128 7.08 11.31 -11.03
C TRP A 128 7.09 11.53 -9.51
N LEU A 129 7.08 10.47 -8.71
CA LEU A 129 7.03 10.54 -7.24
C LEU A 129 8.19 11.37 -6.67
N LEU A 130 9.42 11.12 -7.15
CA LEU A 130 10.62 11.83 -6.68
C LEU A 130 10.65 13.31 -7.07
N LYS A 131 9.88 13.73 -8.07
CA LYS A 131 9.75 15.15 -8.45
C LYS A 131 8.73 15.90 -7.60
N GLN A 132 7.85 15.19 -6.89
CA GLN A 132 6.82 15.80 -6.05
C GLN A 132 7.32 15.96 -4.61
N PRO A 133 6.94 17.05 -3.93
CA PRO A 133 7.23 17.21 -2.51
C PRO A 133 6.50 16.12 -1.69
N PRO A 134 7.12 15.53 -0.65
CA PRO A 134 6.52 14.47 0.18
C PRO A 134 5.16 14.79 0.78
N GLU A 135 4.87 16.06 1.02
CA GLU A 135 3.61 16.54 1.61
C GLU A 135 2.39 16.30 0.70
N HIS A 136 2.62 16.07 -0.60
CA HIS A 136 1.58 15.72 -1.57
C HIS A 136 1.48 14.21 -1.83
N ASP A 137 2.20 13.38 -1.06
CA ASP A 137 2.13 11.93 -1.22
C ASP A 137 0.74 11.40 -0.86
N ASP A 138 0.25 10.48 -1.68
CA ASP A 138 -1.00 9.77 -1.43
C ASP A 138 -0.83 8.81 -0.24
N VAL A 139 -1.93 8.54 0.46
CA VAL A 139 -1.99 7.61 1.59
C VAL A 139 -1.38 6.23 1.30
N HIS A 140 -1.33 5.78 0.05
CA HIS A 140 -0.77 4.50 -0.35
C HIS A 140 0.77 4.46 -0.33
N TRP A 141 1.45 5.59 -0.51
CA TRP A 141 2.93 5.66 -0.55
C TRP A 141 3.54 6.77 0.30
N VAL A 142 2.73 7.53 1.05
CA VAL A 142 3.23 8.47 2.05
C VAL A 142 4.08 7.76 3.11
N GLN A 143 5.09 8.46 3.63
CA GLN A 143 6.01 7.95 4.64
C GLN A 143 5.25 7.68 5.94
N TYR A 144 5.59 6.61 6.65
CA TYR A 144 4.91 6.26 7.89
C TYR A 144 5.09 7.32 8.98
N HIS A 145 6.29 7.91 9.10
CA HIS A 145 6.59 8.88 10.15
C HIS A 145 5.78 10.17 10.08
N THR A 146 5.15 10.48 8.94
CA THR A 146 4.31 11.68 8.80
C THR A 146 2.91 11.46 9.34
N HIS A 147 2.50 10.22 9.62
CA HIS A 147 1.21 9.94 10.22
C HIS A 147 1.22 10.33 11.71
N CYS A 148 0.33 11.25 12.11
CA CYS A 148 0.22 11.71 13.50
C CYS A 148 0.07 10.57 14.52
N ALA A 149 -0.61 9.47 14.15
CA ALA A 149 -0.76 8.30 15.01
C ALA A 149 0.58 7.63 15.34
N VAL A 150 1.56 7.65 14.43
CA VAL A 150 2.89 7.07 14.66
C VAL A 150 3.67 7.86 15.71
N CYS A 151 3.50 9.18 15.77
CA CYS A 151 4.22 10.05 16.70
C CYS A 151 3.63 10.06 18.12
N ASN A 152 2.30 9.96 18.24
CA ASN A 152 1.59 10.24 19.50
C ASN A 152 1.12 8.98 20.24
N VAL A 153 1.28 7.79 19.65
CA VAL A 153 0.78 6.54 20.23
C VAL A 153 1.93 5.67 20.70
N HIS A 154 1.86 5.26 21.97
CA HIS A 154 2.78 4.30 22.55
C HIS A 154 2.33 2.88 22.18
N TYR A 155 2.86 2.35 21.08
CA TYR A 155 2.53 1.01 20.61
C TYR A 155 3.14 -0.08 21.48
N ASN A 156 2.35 -1.10 21.83
CA ASN A 156 2.83 -2.27 22.58
C ASN A 156 3.56 -3.27 21.67
N PHE A 157 3.26 -3.26 20.38
CA PHE A 157 3.87 -4.17 19.41
C PHE A 157 3.89 -3.55 18.02
N ILE A 158 5.01 -3.70 17.31
CA ILE A 158 5.16 -3.33 15.90
C ILE A 158 5.37 -4.61 15.09
N LEU A 159 4.39 -4.97 14.27
CA LEU A 159 4.45 -6.13 13.39
C LEU A 159 4.98 -5.69 12.01
N LYS A 160 6.08 -6.30 11.57
CA LYS A 160 6.58 -6.14 10.20
C LYS A 160 5.90 -7.13 9.28
N LEU A 161 5.09 -6.64 8.35
CA LEU A 161 4.35 -7.47 7.41
C LEU A 161 5.28 -8.34 6.60
N ASP A 162 6.41 -7.82 6.13
CA ASP A 162 7.37 -8.53 5.28
C ASP A 162 8.12 -9.68 5.98
N HIS A 163 8.14 -9.69 7.32
CA HIS A 163 8.89 -10.69 8.09
C HIS A 163 8.22 -10.94 9.45
N TYR A 164 7.01 -11.50 9.46
CA TYR A 164 6.37 -11.96 10.68
C TYR A 164 6.46 -13.48 10.85
N THR A 165 6.41 -13.92 12.10
CA THR A 165 6.33 -15.33 12.47
C THR A 165 4.93 -15.70 12.97
N LEU A 166 4.57 -16.97 12.87
CA LEU A 166 3.33 -17.47 13.47
C LEU A 166 3.28 -17.22 15.00
N GLY A 167 4.43 -17.25 15.68
CA GLY A 167 4.53 -16.92 17.10
C GLY A 167 4.10 -15.48 17.41
N GLN A 168 4.52 -14.50 16.61
CA GLN A 168 4.12 -13.11 16.77
C GLN A 168 2.62 -12.91 16.51
N ILE A 169 2.08 -13.55 15.47
CA ILE A 169 0.64 -13.54 15.20
C ILE A 169 -0.14 -14.15 16.38
N ASN A 170 0.32 -15.29 16.89
CA ASN A 170 -0.29 -15.97 18.03
C ASN A 170 -0.27 -15.13 19.32
N TYR A 171 0.80 -14.36 19.52
CA TYR A 171 0.92 -13.39 20.62
C TYR A 171 -0.06 -12.22 20.46
N ILE A 172 -0.16 -11.65 19.26
CA ILE A 172 -1.10 -10.55 18.99
C ILE A 172 -2.55 -11.02 19.20
N LEU A 173 -2.93 -12.17 18.64
CA LEU A 173 -4.28 -12.72 18.80
C LEU A 173 -4.63 -13.00 20.26
N SER A 174 -3.68 -13.47 21.07
CA SER A 174 -3.94 -13.69 22.50
C SER A 174 -4.11 -12.37 23.27
N LYS A 175 -3.35 -11.33 22.93
CA LYS A 175 -3.50 -9.99 23.52
C LYS A 175 -4.82 -9.32 23.15
N LEU A 176 -5.32 -9.57 21.94
CA LEU A 176 -6.62 -9.10 21.47
C LEU A 176 -7.79 -9.96 22.00
N LYS A 177 -7.53 -10.99 22.81
CA LYS A 177 -8.55 -11.94 23.34
C LYS A 177 -9.38 -12.60 22.22
N LEU A 178 -8.74 -12.85 21.09
CA LEU A 178 -9.37 -13.36 19.89
C LEU A 178 -9.30 -14.89 19.84
N ASP A 179 -10.43 -15.54 19.54
CA ASP A 179 -10.54 -17.02 19.46
C ASP A 179 -9.86 -17.55 18.19
N ARG A 180 -8.74 -18.25 18.38
CA ARG A 180 -7.93 -18.82 17.30
C ARG A 180 -8.69 -19.81 16.42
N ASN A 181 -9.68 -20.51 16.97
CA ASN A 181 -10.44 -21.53 16.23
C ASN A 181 -11.49 -20.91 15.30
N LYS A 182 -11.76 -19.61 15.46
CA LYS A 182 -12.73 -18.86 14.68
C LYS A 182 -12.08 -17.91 13.67
N ILE A 183 -10.77 -17.74 13.71
CA ILE A 183 -10.08 -16.72 12.94
C ILE A 183 -9.20 -17.36 11.87
N TYR A 184 -9.54 -17.08 10.62
CA TYR A 184 -8.65 -17.29 9.49
C TYR A 184 -7.97 -15.96 9.18
N LEU A 185 -6.65 -15.90 9.39
CA LEU A 185 -5.84 -14.80 8.88
C LEU A 185 -5.28 -15.22 7.51
N PRO A 186 -5.81 -14.70 6.38
CA PRO A 186 -5.09 -14.84 5.12
C PRO A 186 -3.69 -14.23 5.29
N MET A 187 -2.71 -14.71 4.51
CA MET A 187 -1.36 -14.13 4.55
C MET A 187 -1.46 -12.60 4.42
N LEU A 188 -1.09 -11.88 5.49
CA LEU A 188 -1.31 -10.43 5.61
C LEU A 188 -0.61 -9.62 4.51
N GLN A 189 0.40 -10.21 3.87
CA GLN A 189 1.16 -9.60 2.78
C GLN A 189 0.52 -9.77 1.40
N ARG A 190 -0.48 -10.66 1.24
CA ARG A 190 -1.08 -10.97 -0.06
C ARG A 190 -2.15 -9.94 -0.42
N THR A 191 -2.02 -9.37 -1.61
CA THR A 191 -3.08 -8.62 -2.27
C THR A 191 -3.69 -9.46 -3.39
N HIS A 192 -4.66 -8.91 -4.11
CA HIS A 192 -5.21 -9.53 -5.33
C HIS A 192 -4.11 -9.90 -6.33
N ASN A 193 -3.07 -9.06 -6.46
CA ASN A 193 -1.96 -9.28 -7.39
C ASN A 193 -0.87 -10.21 -6.80
N GLY A 194 -1.19 -10.91 -5.72
CA GLY A 194 -0.33 -11.85 -5.04
C GLY A 194 0.58 -11.20 -4.00
N LEU A 195 1.67 -11.91 -3.72
CA LEU A 195 2.63 -11.54 -2.68
C LEU A 195 3.64 -10.53 -3.22
N THR A 196 3.79 -9.37 -2.57
CA THR A 196 4.91 -8.45 -2.83
C THR A 196 6.00 -8.66 -1.79
N ASP A 197 6.82 -9.69 -2.00
CA ASP A 197 8.00 -9.98 -1.17
C ASP A 197 9.26 -9.30 -1.75
N PHE A 198 10.41 -9.54 -1.12
CA PHE A 198 11.69 -9.05 -1.61
C PHE A 198 11.96 -9.46 -3.06
N LYS A 199 11.72 -10.73 -3.42
CA LYS A 199 11.98 -11.27 -4.76
C LYS A 199 11.16 -10.55 -5.82
N MET A 200 9.88 -10.30 -5.54
CA MET A 200 9.00 -9.54 -6.42
C MET A 200 9.47 -8.09 -6.54
N ALA A 201 9.70 -7.42 -5.41
CA ALA A 201 10.14 -6.02 -5.42
C ALA A 201 11.48 -5.84 -6.16
N CYS A 202 12.43 -6.76 -5.97
CA CYS A 202 13.72 -6.74 -6.68
C CYS A 202 13.56 -6.79 -8.21
N LYS A 203 12.55 -7.51 -8.75
CA LYS A 203 12.27 -7.52 -10.19
C LYS A 203 11.94 -6.12 -10.74
N TYR A 204 11.17 -5.35 -9.99
CA TYR A 204 10.85 -3.97 -10.35
C TYR A 204 12.09 -3.07 -10.26
N PHE A 205 12.93 -3.28 -9.23
CA PHE A 205 14.14 -2.48 -9.00
C PHE A 205 15.24 -2.73 -10.03
N ARG A 206 15.24 -3.88 -10.73
CA ARG A 206 16.19 -4.19 -11.83
C ARG A 206 16.16 -3.19 -12.98
N ASN A 207 15.08 -2.45 -13.15
CA ASN A 207 14.97 -1.44 -14.21
C ASN A 207 15.34 -0.03 -13.75
N LEU A 208 15.76 0.13 -12.48
CA LEU A 208 16.14 1.41 -11.89
C LEU A 208 17.67 1.57 -11.86
N THR A 209 18.11 2.82 -11.79
CA THR A 209 19.52 3.15 -11.52
C THR A 209 19.79 3.13 -10.02
N THR A 210 21.02 2.85 -9.61
CA THR A 210 21.43 2.96 -8.20
C THR A 210 21.12 4.34 -7.61
N ASP A 211 21.33 5.41 -8.39
CA ASP A 211 21.03 6.79 -8.01
C ASP A 211 19.55 6.99 -7.64
N MET A 212 18.65 6.45 -8.45
CA MET A 212 17.21 6.53 -8.19
C MET A 212 16.82 5.77 -6.91
N VAL A 213 17.45 4.61 -6.64
CA VAL A 213 17.23 3.87 -5.40
C VAL A 213 17.77 4.62 -4.18
N MET A 214 18.90 5.32 -4.30
CA MET A 214 19.43 6.18 -3.24
C MET A 214 18.50 7.36 -2.96
N GLN A 215 17.98 8.04 -3.99
CA GLN A 215 16.98 9.10 -3.81
C GLN A 215 15.70 8.60 -3.13
N LEU A 216 15.23 7.40 -3.51
CA LEU A 216 14.10 6.76 -2.82
C LEU A 216 14.44 6.44 -1.37
N TYR A 217 15.63 5.93 -1.09
CA TYR A 217 16.06 5.70 0.29
C TYR A 217 16.02 7.00 1.10
N GLU A 218 16.60 8.09 0.60
CA GLU A 218 16.59 9.38 1.30
C GLU A 218 15.16 9.89 1.55
N ARG A 219 14.23 9.72 0.59
CA ARG A 219 12.81 10.08 0.79
C ARG A 219 12.15 9.31 1.94
N TYR A 220 12.50 8.04 2.14
CA TYR A 220 11.91 7.17 3.17
C TYR A 220 12.83 6.94 4.38
N LYS A 221 13.94 7.68 4.48
CA LYS A 221 15.04 7.40 5.42
C LYS A 221 14.59 7.27 6.88
N ILE A 222 13.73 8.18 7.32
CA ILE A 222 13.18 8.18 8.68
C ILE A 222 12.40 6.87 8.94
N ASP A 223 11.63 6.37 7.97
CA ASP A 223 10.91 5.10 8.13
C ASP A 223 11.88 3.91 8.20
N PHE A 224 12.95 3.91 7.38
CA PHE A 224 14.00 2.90 7.46
C PHE A 224 14.63 2.88 8.85
N ASP A 225 14.94 4.05 9.41
CA ASP A 225 15.60 4.21 10.71
C ASP A 225 14.68 3.85 11.88
N MET A 226 13.41 4.28 11.83
CA MET A 226 12.39 4.00 12.85
C MET A 226 12.12 2.51 12.96
N TYR A 227 11.99 1.82 11.83
CA TYR A 227 11.63 0.40 11.80
C TYR A 227 12.82 -0.51 11.58
N LYS A 228 14.06 -0.01 11.56
CA LYS A 228 15.29 -0.81 11.39
C LYS A 228 15.24 -1.70 10.14
N TYR A 229 14.84 -1.11 9.02
CA TYR A 229 14.98 -1.71 7.70
C TYR A 229 16.36 -1.40 7.11
N LYS A 230 16.82 -2.23 6.16
CA LYS A 230 18.09 -2.03 5.47
C LYS A 230 17.85 -1.87 3.97
N PRO A 231 18.43 -0.86 3.31
CA PRO A 231 18.28 -0.66 1.87
C PRO A 231 19.23 -1.54 1.04
N ASP A 232 20.26 -2.13 1.67
CA ASP A 232 21.41 -2.78 1.01
C ASP A 232 21.00 -3.78 -0.08
N ASP A 233 20.05 -4.65 0.24
CA ASP A 233 19.60 -5.70 -0.67
C ASP A 233 19.01 -5.13 -1.98
N TYR A 234 18.43 -3.93 -1.93
CA TYR A 234 17.81 -3.28 -3.09
C TYR A 234 18.81 -2.49 -3.93
N TRP A 235 19.94 -2.03 -3.37
CA TRP A 235 21.03 -1.44 -4.16
C TRP A 235 21.63 -2.47 -5.13
N HIS A 236 21.73 -3.73 -4.69
CA HIS A 236 22.19 -4.83 -5.53
C HIS A 236 21.20 -5.25 -6.62
N CYS A 237 19.91 -4.95 -6.44
CA CYS A 237 18.90 -5.19 -7.48
C CYS A 237 19.01 -4.18 -8.63
N ALA A 238 19.44 -2.94 -8.35
CA ALA A 238 19.48 -1.85 -9.34
C ALA A 238 20.63 -1.99 -10.34
N LYS A 239 20.44 -1.43 -11.54
CA LYS A 239 21.52 -1.34 -12.53
C LYS A 239 22.58 -0.36 -12.04
N ARG A 240 23.84 -0.82 -12.02
CA ARG A 240 24.99 0.07 -11.89
C ARG A 240 24.98 1.05 -13.06
N LYS A 241 25.28 2.32 -12.76
CA LYS A 241 25.46 3.35 -13.78
C LYS A 241 26.67 2.92 -14.63
N ASN A 242 26.46 2.70 -15.93
CA ASN A 242 27.56 2.61 -16.89
C ASN A 242 28.16 4.00 -17.09
#